data_AF-A0A6L3V1Y3-F1
#
_entry.id   AF-A0A6L3V1Y3-F1
#
_cell.length_a   1.000
_cell.length_b   1.000
_cell.length_c   1.000
_cell.angle_alpha   90.00
_cell.angle_beta   90.00
_cell.angle_gamma   90.00
#
_symmetry.space_group_name_H-M   'P 1'
#
loop_
_entity.id
_entity.type
_entity.pdbx_description
1 polymer ?
#
loop_
_entity_poly.entity_id
_entity_poly.type
_entity_poly.pdbx_seq_one_letter_code
_entity_poly.pdbx_strand_id
1 'polypeptide(L)'
;MDVNTLLQRSEPKLSGVHTTIADKGRQLIKKVHSEGIFIIITQGLRTIAEQNNLYEQGRTKPGKVVTNARGGYSYHNFGLAFDFCVCDIVSGKLIPNWSVDNRWKRVGELGKALGLEWGGNWTSFRDYPHFQETFGLSLAQLRNGVKPAVANKAVTKKYRLWTGTFNSKQEAEKAAERLRKTFGWLVYVKDA
;
A
#
# COMPACT_ATOMS: atom_id res chain seq x y z
N MET A 1 6.40 -17.24 10.34
CA MET A 1 6.28 -16.75 8.95
C MET A 1 7.15 -15.51 8.81
N ASP A 2 7.99 -15.44 7.78
CA ASP A 2 8.84 -14.26 7.55
C ASP A 2 8.02 -13.06 7.06
N VAL A 3 8.44 -11.85 7.44
CA VAL A 3 7.76 -10.60 7.04
C VAL A 3 7.83 -10.37 5.53
N ASN A 4 8.92 -10.78 4.86
CA ASN A 4 9.03 -10.61 3.41
C ASN A 4 8.01 -11.49 2.67
N THR A 5 7.69 -12.67 3.21
CA THR A 5 6.63 -13.52 2.65
C THR A 5 5.26 -12.84 2.72
N LEU A 6 4.96 -12.13 3.82
CA LEU A 6 3.70 -11.37 3.96
C LEU A 6 3.64 -10.19 2.99
N LEU A 7 4.77 -9.47 2.85
CA LEU A 7 4.91 -8.36 1.91
C LEU A 7 4.71 -8.84 0.46
N GLN A 8 5.41 -9.90 0.06
CA GLN A 8 5.30 -10.48 -1.28
C GLN A 8 3.86 -10.92 -1.61
N ARG A 9 3.16 -11.55 -0.66
CA ARG A 9 1.74 -11.93 -0.85
C ARG A 9 0.81 -10.73 -1.01
N SER A 10 1.13 -9.62 -0.36
CA SER A 10 0.30 -8.42 -0.32
C SER A 10 0.56 -7.48 -1.51
N GLU A 11 1.77 -7.51 -2.06
CA GLU A 11 2.23 -6.56 -3.09
C GLU A 11 1.33 -6.50 -4.34
N PRO A 12 0.82 -7.62 -4.90
CA PRO A 12 -0.08 -7.56 -6.04
C PRO A 12 -1.37 -6.77 -5.76
N LYS A 13 -1.84 -6.78 -4.51
CA LYS A 13 -3.04 -6.04 -4.10
C LYS A 13 -2.78 -4.55 -3.88
N LEU A 14 -1.53 -4.16 -3.67
CA LEU A 14 -1.12 -2.77 -3.54
C LEU A 14 -0.81 -2.11 -4.90
N SER A 15 -0.81 -2.89 -5.98
CA SER A 15 -0.70 -2.35 -7.34
C SER A 15 -1.86 -1.42 -7.66
N GLY A 16 -1.55 -0.22 -8.16
CA GLY A 16 -2.55 0.80 -8.49
C GLY A 16 -3.15 1.55 -7.29
N VAL A 17 -2.79 1.18 -6.05
CA VAL A 17 -3.07 1.97 -4.85
C VAL A 17 -2.13 3.18 -4.83
N HIS A 18 -2.61 4.33 -4.35
CA HIS A 18 -1.80 5.54 -4.21
C HIS A 18 -0.52 5.23 -3.41
N THR A 19 0.63 5.72 -3.88
CA THR A 19 1.96 5.33 -3.38
C THR A 19 2.12 5.52 -1.87
N THR A 20 1.66 6.65 -1.33
CA THR A 20 1.66 6.90 0.13
C THR A 20 0.85 5.85 0.90
N ILE A 21 -0.30 5.44 0.38
CA ILE A 21 -1.18 4.47 1.04
C ILE A 21 -0.59 3.07 0.93
N ALA A 22 -0.04 2.70 -0.23
CA ALA A 22 0.70 1.45 -0.40
C ALA A 22 1.90 1.36 0.55
N ASP A 23 2.67 2.44 0.71
CA ASP A 23 3.77 2.54 1.67
C ASP A 23 3.29 2.36 3.11
N LYS A 24 2.15 2.97 3.48
CA LYS A 24 1.53 2.78 4.80
C LYS A 24 1.07 1.34 5.00
N GLY A 25 0.51 0.68 3.98
CA GLY A 25 0.17 -0.74 4.03
C GLY A 25 1.39 -1.64 4.27
N ARG A 26 2.51 -1.38 3.58
CA ARG A 26 3.78 -2.10 3.82
C ARG A 26 4.35 -1.84 5.22
N GLN A 27 4.28 -0.61 5.70
CA GLN A 27 4.69 -0.26 7.06
C GLN A 27 3.81 -0.95 8.10
N LEU A 28 2.50 -1.01 7.87
CA LEU A 28 1.55 -1.67 8.76
C LEU A 28 1.89 -3.15 8.91
N ILE A 29 2.13 -3.86 7.79
CA ILE A 29 2.55 -5.28 7.79
C ILE A 29 3.78 -5.48 8.68
N LYS A 30 4.81 -4.64 8.53
CA LYS A 30 6.05 -4.74 9.32
C LYS A 30 5.79 -4.48 10.80
N LYS A 31 4.97 -3.46 11.12
CA LYS A 31 4.69 -3.04 12.49
C LYS A 31 3.90 -4.11 13.25
N VAL A 32 2.85 -4.66 12.65
CA VAL A 32 2.05 -5.71 13.28
C VAL A 32 2.84 -7.02 13.38
N HIS A 33 3.71 -7.31 12.40
CA HIS A 33 4.58 -8.49 12.43
C HIS A 33 5.55 -8.45 13.61
N SER A 34 6.10 -7.28 13.94
CA SER A 34 6.95 -7.11 15.14
C SER A 34 6.21 -7.37 16.47
N GLU A 35 4.87 -7.36 16.46
CA GLU A 35 4.03 -7.71 17.60
C GLU A 35 3.50 -9.16 17.52
N GLY A 36 4.03 -9.98 16.61
CA GLY A 36 3.59 -11.37 16.41
C GLY A 36 2.24 -11.51 15.71
N ILE A 37 1.70 -10.43 15.14
CA ILE A 37 0.44 -10.45 14.38
C ILE A 37 0.76 -10.55 12.89
N PHE A 38 0.19 -11.55 12.22
CA PHE A 38 0.36 -11.75 10.79
C PHE A 38 -0.84 -11.21 10.04
N ILE A 39 -0.60 -10.34 9.05
CA ILE A 39 -1.65 -9.84 8.16
C ILE A 39 -1.23 -9.97 6.70
N ILE A 40 -2.22 -10.00 5.82
CA ILE A 40 -2.07 -9.83 4.37
C ILE A 40 -3.04 -8.76 3.87
N ILE A 41 -2.65 -8.06 2.81
CA ILE A 41 -3.59 -7.20 2.07
C ILE A 41 -4.42 -8.08 1.14
N THR A 42 -5.74 -7.94 1.20
CA THR A 42 -6.70 -8.77 0.45
C THR A 42 -7.30 -8.02 -0.73
N GLN A 43 -7.46 -6.70 -0.62
CA GLN A 43 -7.97 -5.82 -1.67
C GLN A 43 -7.22 -4.48 -1.67
N GLY A 44 -7.14 -3.85 -2.84
CA GLY A 44 -6.59 -2.50 -3.00
C GLY A 44 -7.43 -1.73 -4.02
N LEU A 45 -6.83 -1.33 -5.15
CA LEU A 45 -7.57 -0.73 -6.25
C LEU A 45 -8.65 -1.70 -6.75
N ARG A 46 -9.88 -1.19 -6.91
CA ARG A 46 -11.02 -1.94 -7.47
C ARG A 46 -11.64 -1.14 -8.61
N THR A 47 -11.74 -1.72 -9.79
CA THR A 47 -12.41 -1.07 -10.92
C THR A 47 -13.90 -0.82 -10.62
N ILE A 48 -14.51 0.10 -11.39
CA ILE A 48 -15.95 0.41 -11.30
C ILE A 48 -16.79 -0.85 -11.54
N ALA A 49 -16.40 -1.67 -12.53
CA ALA A 49 -17.10 -2.91 -12.86
C ALA A 49 -17.01 -3.94 -11.73
N GLU A 50 -15.84 -4.14 -11.14
CA GLU A 50 -15.67 -5.04 -9.99
C GLU A 50 -16.49 -4.57 -8.78
N GLN A 51 -16.52 -3.26 -8.51
CA GLN A 51 -17.33 -2.71 -7.42
C GLN A 51 -18.83 -2.90 -7.66
N ASN A 52 -19.31 -2.70 -8.89
CA ASN A 52 -20.72 -2.96 -9.24
C ASN A 52 -21.05 -4.45 -9.07
N ASN A 53 -20.14 -5.35 -9.48
CA ASN A 53 -20.33 -6.79 -9.29
C ASN A 53 -20.45 -7.16 -7.80
N LEU A 54 -19.64 -6.56 -6.91
CA LEU A 54 -19.78 -6.74 -5.46
C LEU A 54 -21.08 -6.13 -4.91
N TYR A 55 -21.49 -4.97 -5.43
CA TYR A 55 -22.74 -4.32 -5.03
C TYR A 55 -23.97 -5.15 -5.41
N GLU A 56 -23.94 -5.85 -6.55
CA GLU A 56 -25.02 -6.73 -7.01
C GLU A 56 -25.18 -7.99 -6.15
N GLN A 57 -24.13 -8.42 -5.43
CA GLN A 57 -24.17 -9.58 -4.56
C GLN A 57 -25.13 -9.39 -3.37
N GLY A 58 -26.03 -10.35 -3.18
CA GLY A 58 -27.11 -10.29 -2.18
C GLY A 58 -28.24 -9.32 -2.54
N ARG A 59 -28.23 -8.77 -3.77
CA ARG A 59 -29.29 -7.90 -4.30
C ARG A 59 -29.88 -8.49 -5.57
N THR A 60 -29.11 -8.49 -6.66
CA THR A 60 -29.49 -9.04 -7.97
C THR A 60 -28.75 -10.33 -8.29
N LYS A 61 -27.69 -10.65 -7.53
CA LYS A 61 -26.96 -11.93 -7.56
C LYS A 61 -27.06 -12.64 -6.21
N PRO A 62 -27.02 -13.98 -6.16
CA PRO A 62 -26.95 -14.72 -4.90
C PRO A 62 -25.72 -14.34 -4.06
N GLY A 63 -25.81 -14.55 -2.73
CA GLY A 63 -24.71 -14.32 -1.78
C GLY A 63 -25.05 -13.31 -0.69
N LYS A 64 -24.13 -13.10 0.26
CA LYS A 64 -24.29 -12.07 1.30
C LYS A 64 -23.98 -10.69 0.73
N VAL A 65 -24.66 -9.66 1.22
CA VAL A 65 -24.29 -8.26 0.93
C VAL A 65 -22.93 -7.98 1.56
N VAL A 66 -21.93 -7.66 0.72
CA VAL A 66 -20.55 -7.36 1.16
C VAL A 66 -20.17 -5.89 1.02
N THR A 67 -21.01 -5.08 0.37
CA THR A 67 -20.81 -3.64 0.24
C THR A 67 -22.13 -2.91 0.04
N ASN A 68 -22.19 -1.66 0.49
CA ASN A 68 -23.27 -0.72 0.19
C ASN A 68 -22.89 0.28 -0.91
N ALA A 69 -21.64 0.29 -1.36
CA ALA A 69 -21.14 1.23 -2.35
C ALA A 69 -21.29 0.68 -3.77
N ARG A 70 -21.90 1.47 -4.67
CA ARG A 70 -21.84 1.25 -6.12
C ARG A 70 -20.46 1.66 -6.66
N GLY A 71 -20.15 1.27 -7.89
CA GLY A 71 -18.97 1.74 -8.60
C GLY A 71 -18.90 3.26 -8.64
N GLY A 72 -17.75 3.81 -8.22
CA GLY A 72 -17.50 5.25 -8.11
C GLY A 72 -17.90 5.84 -6.76
N TYR A 73 -18.41 5.01 -5.84
CA TYR A 73 -18.81 5.39 -4.48
C TYR A 73 -18.00 4.67 -3.40
N SER A 74 -16.84 4.10 -3.77
CA SER A 74 -15.86 3.55 -2.85
C SER A 74 -14.49 4.16 -3.11
N TYR A 75 -13.71 4.43 -2.04
CA TYR A 75 -12.34 4.90 -2.16
C TYR A 75 -11.41 3.85 -2.81
N HIS A 76 -11.78 2.57 -2.79
CA HIS A 76 -11.10 1.55 -3.60
C HIS A 76 -11.14 1.86 -5.09
N ASN A 77 -12.17 2.56 -5.60
CA ASN A 77 -12.27 2.90 -7.02
C ASN A 77 -11.26 3.95 -7.47
N PHE A 78 -10.60 4.61 -6.51
CA PHE A 78 -9.65 5.68 -6.75
C PHE A 78 -8.25 5.34 -6.21
N GLY A 79 -8.03 4.09 -5.80
CA GLY A 79 -6.76 3.64 -5.22
C GLY A 79 -6.47 4.28 -3.86
N LEU A 80 -7.51 4.73 -3.14
CA LEU A 80 -7.38 5.44 -1.86
C LEU A 80 -7.75 4.61 -0.64
N ALA A 81 -7.85 3.29 -0.81
CA ALA A 81 -8.17 2.33 0.23
C ALA A 81 -7.51 0.98 -0.03
N PHE A 82 -7.36 0.20 1.03
CA PHE A 82 -7.00 -1.21 0.98
C PHE A 82 -7.68 -1.97 2.11
N ASP A 83 -7.89 -3.27 1.88
CA ASP A 83 -8.41 -4.19 2.89
C ASP A 83 -7.31 -5.14 3.37
N PHE A 84 -7.32 -5.47 4.66
CA PHE A 84 -6.44 -6.50 5.22
C PHE A 84 -7.21 -7.66 5.83
N CYS A 85 -6.50 -8.76 6.08
CA CYS A 85 -6.99 -9.88 6.87
C CYS A 85 -5.92 -10.31 7.87
N VAL A 86 -6.31 -10.53 9.12
CA VAL A 86 -5.47 -11.21 10.11
C VAL A 86 -5.35 -12.67 9.73
N CYS A 87 -4.19 -13.27 9.96
CA CYS A 87 -3.92 -14.66 9.63
C CYS A 87 -3.39 -15.44 10.84
N ASP A 88 -3.75 -16.71 10.89
CA ASP A 88 -3.15 -17.69 11.77
C ASP A 88 -2.02 -18.44 11.06
N ILE A 89 -1.11 -19.01 11.85
CA ILE A 89 -0.12 -19.96 11.36
C ILE A 89 -0.52 -21.35 11.83
N VAL A 90 -0.99 -22.18 10.89
CA VAL A 90 -1.40 -23.57 11.15
C VAL A 90 -0.48 -24.48 10.36
N SER A 91 0.29 -25.32 11.06
CA SER A 91 1.28 -26.23 10.45
C SER A 91 2.22 -25.53 9.46
N GLY A 92 2.72 -24.34 9.84
CA GLY A 92 3.61 -23.51 9.02
C GLY A 92 2.93 -22.76 7.87
N LYS A 93 1.62 -22.96 7.64
CA LYS A 93 0.86 -22.29 6.59
C LYS A 93 0.13 -21.08 7.14
N LEU A 94 0.10 -20.01 6.35
CA LEU A 94 -0.65 -18.79 6.66
C LEU A 94 -2.11 -18.97 6.22
N ILE A 95 -3.03 -18.92 7.17
CA ILE A 95 -4.47 -19.14 6.97
C ILE A 95 -5.23 -17.85 7.33
N PRO A 96 -6.00 -17.26 6.40
CA PRO A 96 -6.85 -16.11 6.70
C PRO A 96 -7.85 -16.39 7.82
N ASN A 97 -7.91 -15.50 8.81
CA ASN A 97 -8.82 -15.58 9.94
C ASN A 97 -9.74 -14.36 9.93
N TRP A 98 -11.00 -14.59 9.55
CA TRP A 98 -12.04 -13.57 9.46
C TRP A 98 -12.84 -13.37 10.77
N SER A 99 -12.47 -14.08 11.85
CA SER A 99 -13.04 -13.83 13.17
C SER A 99 -12.40 -12.59 13.77
N VAL A 100 -13.21 -11.57 14.05
CA VAL A 100 -12.74 -10.29 14.59
C VAL A 100 -12.41 -10.46 16.08
N ASP A 101 -11.12 -10.55 16.38
CA ASP A 101 -10.56 -10.65 17.73
C ASP A 101 -9.72 -9.41 18.11
N ASN A 102 -8.97 -9.49 19.20
CA ASN A 102 -8.13 -8.38 19.67
C ASN A 102 -6.99 -8.01 18.70
N ARG A 103 -6.57 -8.93 17.81
CA ARG A 103 -5.52 -8.64 16.81
C ARG A 103 -6.06 -7.68 15.76
N TRP A 104 -7.30 -7.83 15.32
CA TRP A 104 -7.96 -6.91 14.39
C TRP A 104 -8.00 -5.48 14.95
N LYS A 105 -8.38 -5.33 16.23
CA LYS A 105 -8.38 -4.04 16.92
C LYS A 105 -6.98 -3.46 17.01
N ARG A 106 -5.98 -4.29 17.33
CA ARG A 106 -4.58 -3.84 17.39
C ARG A 106 -4.07 -3.37 16.04
N VAL A 107 -4.35 -4.09 14.96
CA VAL A 107 -4.01 -3.69 13.58
C VAL A 107 -4.70 -2.37 13.24
N GLY A 108 -5.98 -2.22 13.58
CA GLY A 108 -6.75 -0.98 13.49
C GLY A 108 -6.05 0.22 14.10
N GLU A 109 -5.66 0.11 15.38
CA GLU A 109 -4.96 1.17 16.10
C GLU A 109 -3.57 1.48 15.53
N LEU A 110 -2.83 0.47 15.09
CA LEU A 110 -1.54 0.68 14.44
C LEU A 110 -1.66 1.35 13.07
N GLY A 111 -2.70 1.02 12.29
CA GLY A 111 -3.00 1.68 11.02
C GLY A 111 -3.41 3.15 11.21
N LYS A 112 -4.22 3.43 12.24
CA LYS A 112 -4.56 4.81 12.64
C LYS A 112 -3.33 5.61 13.04
N ALA A 113 -2.40 5.00 13.78
CA ALA A 113 -1.12 5.64 14.13
C ALA A 113 -0.23 5.94 12.90
N LEU A 114 -0.47 5.29 11.75
CA LEU A 114 0.15 5.62 10.46
C LEU A 114 -0.64 6.69 9.67
N GLY A 115 -1.68 7.27 10.26
CA GLY A 115 -2.54 8.28 9.65
C GLY A 115 -3.53 7.71 8.64
N LEU A 116 -3.95 6.45 8.77
CA LEU A 116 -5.06 5.88 8.01
C LEU A 116 -6.36 6.03 8.80
N GLU A 117 -7.47 6.23 8.11
CA GLU A 117 -8.80 6.03 8.66
C GLU A 117 -9.13 4.53 8.64
N TRP A 118 -9.69 4.00 9.73
CA TRP A 118 -10.02 2.59 9.87
C TRP A 118 -11.54 2.34 9.92
N GLY A 119 -12.05 1.47 9.05
CA GLY A 119 -13.47 1.14 8.96
C GLY A 119 -14.04 0.41 10.18
N GLY A 120 -13.19 -0.19 11.01
CA GLY A 120 -13.59 -0.77 12.30
C GLY A 120 -14.15 0.26 13.30
N ASN A 121 -13.83 1.54 13.12
CA ASN A 121 -14.34 2.64 13.96
C ASN A 121 -15.64 3.27 13.44
N TRP A 122 -16.17 2.84 12.30
CA TRP A 122 -17.42 3.37 11.79
C TRP A 122 -18.59 3.03 12.75
N THR A 123 -19.54 3.96 12.86
CA THR A 123 -20.70 3.82 13.77
C THR A 123 -21.75 2.85 13.22
N SER A 124 -21.86 2.77 11.90
CA SER A 124 -22.72 1.83 11.17
C SER A 124 -21.90 1.09 10.12
N PHE A 125 -22.24 -0.16 9.83
CA PHE A 125 -21.54 -1.00 8.85
C PHE A 125 -20.02 -1.04 9.08
N ARG A 126 -19.61 -1.41 10.30
CA ARG A 126 -18.18 -1.56 10.66
C ARG A 126 -17.49 -2.51 9.69
N ASP A 127 -16.49 -1.99 9.02
CA ASP A 127 -15.68 -2.71 8.04
C ASP A 127 -14.27 -2.87 8.60
N TYR A 128 -14.08 -3.92 9.40
CA TYR A 128 -12.82 -4.18 10.11
C TYR A 128 -11.61 -4.36 9.17
N PRO A 129 -11.73 -4.97 7.98
CA PRO A 129 -10.67 -5.01 6.97
C PRO A 129 -10.24 -3.65 6.43
N HIS A 130 -11.11 -2.65 6.43
CA HIS A 130 -10.94 -1.47 5.58
C HIS A 130 -10.03 -0.41 6.19
N PHE A 131 -9.06 0.05 5.43
CA PHE A 131 -8.33 1.30 5.67
C PHE A 131 -8.42 2.23 4.46
N GLN A 132 -8.52 3.54 4.73
CA GLN A 132 -8.48 4.57 3.69
C GLN A 132 -7.70 5.81 4.11
N GLU A 133 -7.33 6.61 3.12
CA GLU A 133 -6.88 7.99 3.32
C GLU A 133 -7.43 8.84 2.19
N THR A 134 -8.24 9.84 2.53
CA THR A 134 -8.99 10.62 1.55
C THR A 134 -8.21 11.82 1.01
N PHE A 135 -7.15 12.24 1.70
CA PHE A 135 -6.43 13.50 1.45
C PHE A 135 -7.36 14.72 1.45
N GLY A 136 -8.47 14.66 2.20
CA GLY A 136 -9.49 15.71 2.22
C GLY A 136 -10.43 15.71 1.00
N LEU A 137 -10.34 14.72 0.11
CA LEU A 137 -11.18 14.62 -1.08
C LEU A 137 -12.44 13.81 -0.81
N SER A 138 -13.57 14.35 -1.25
CA SER A 138 -14.84 13.62 -1.31
C SER A 138 -14.90 12.69 -2.53
N LEU A 139 -15.74 11.65 -2.45
CA LEU A 139 -16.03 10.78 -3.59
C LEU A 139 -16.60 11.54 -4.80
N ALA A 140 -17.32 12.65 -4.58
CA ALA A 140 -17.81 13.49 -5.68
C ALA A 140 -16.66 14.18 -6.42
N GLN A 141 -15.70 14.75 -5.69
CA GLN A 141 -14.50 15.34 -6.29
C GLN A 141 -13.69 14.29 -7.06
N LEU A 142 -13.52 13.09 -6.48
CA LEU A 142 -12.81 11.99 -7.12
C LEU A 142 -13.50 11.53 -8.42
N ARG A 143 -14.82 11.41 -8.43
CA ARG A 143 -15.60 11.12 -9.65
C ARG A 143 -15.45 12.21 -10.72
N ASN A 144 -15.31 13.46 -10.31
CA ASN A 144 -15.05 14.59 -11.19
C ASN A 144 -13.57 14.72 -11.61
N GLY A 145 -12.73 13.74 -11.28
CA GLY A 145 -11.34 13.67 -11.73
C GLY A 145 -10.33 14.42 -10.87
N VAL A 146 -10.74 14.98 -9.73
CA VAL A 146 -9.79 15.54 -8.75
C VAL A 146 -8.96 14.38 -8.19
N LYS A 147 -7.64 14.57 -8.08
CA LYS A 147 -6.72 13.55 -7.56
C LYS A 147 -5.98 14.08 -6.34
N PRO A 148 -5.59 13.23 -5.39
CA PRO A 148 -4.70 13.64 -4.31
C PRO A 148 -3.42 14.24 -4.88
N ALA A 149 -2.88 15.23 -4.18
CA ALA A 149 -1.53 15.71 -4.46
C ALA A 149 -0.57 14.53 -4.25
N VAL A 150 0.13 14.13 -5.31
CA VAL A 150 1.19 13.14 -5.18
C VAL A 150 2.27 13.83 -4.35
N ALA A 151 2.52 13.34 -3.13
CA ALA A 151 3.69 13.78 -2.39
C ALA A 151 4.90 13.44 -3.26
N ASN A 152 5.55 14.46 -3.83
CA ASN A 152 6.83 14.33 -4.49
C ASN A 152 7.84 13.89 -3.43
N LYS A 153 7.84 12.61 -3.06
CA LYS A 153 9.04 12.00 -2.49
C LYS A 153 10.07 12.15 -3.58
N ALA A 154 11.04 13.03 -3.36
CA ALA A 154 12.19 13.17 -4.21
C ALA A 154 12.70 11.75 -4.49
N VAL A 155 12.52 11.28 -5.73
CA VAL A 155 13.17 10.07 -6.20
C VAL A 155 14.65 10.39 -6.08
N THR A 156 15.30 9.88 -5.05
CA THR A 156 16.75 9.96 -4.92
C THR A 156 17.32 9.11 -6.04
N LYS A 157 17.51 9.73 -7.21
CA LYS A 157 18.25 9.15 -8.32
C LYS A 157 19.62 8.75 -7.76
N LYS A 158 19.89 7.44 -7.69
CA LYS A 158 21.21 6.93 -7.34
C LYS A 158 22.05 6.87 -8.61
N TYR A 159 23.24 7.42 -8.58
CA TYR A 159 24.17 7.43 -9.71
C TYR A 159 25.27 6.42 -9.45
N ARG A 160 25.61 5.61 -10.45
CA ARG A 160 26.58 4.51 -10.31
C ARG A 160 27.77 4.76 -11.23
N LEU A 161 28.98 4.70 -10.68
CA LEU A 161 30.20 4.50 -11.45
C LEU A 161 30.64 3.05 -11.24
N TRP A 162 31.40 2.49 -12.18
CA TRP A 162 31.88 1.10 -12.07
C TRP A 162 32.77 0.87 -10.82
N THR A 163 33.16 1.94 -10.12
CA THR A 163 33.94 1.94 -8.88
C THR A 163 33.16 2.28 -7.59
N GLY A 164 31.83 2.50 -7.64
CA GLY A 164 31.02 2.83 -6.45
C GLY A 164 29.60 3.39 -6.70
N THR A 165 28.79 3.49 -5.63
CA THR A 165 27.42 4.07 -5.66
C THR A 165 27.40 5.45 -4.99
N PHE A 166 26.78 6.45 -5.62
CA PHE A 166 26.74 7.84 -5.14
C PHE A 166 25.31 8.34 -4.96
N ASN A 167 25.10 9.26 -4.01
CA ASN A 167 23.78 9.76 -3.65
C ASN A 167 23.35 10.96 -4.51
N SER A 168 24.26 11.53 -5.31
CA SER A 168 23.96 12.60 -6.26
C SER A 168 24.86 12.55 -7.51
N LYS A 169 24.40 13.19 -8.60
CA LYS A 169 25.16 13.31 -9.85
C LYS A 169 26.46 14.07 -9.62
N GLN A 170 26.41 15.11 -8.81
CA GLN A 170 27.56 15.96 -8.50
C GLN A 170 28.65 15.20 -7.73
N GLU A 171 28.27 14.31 -6.81
CA GLU A 171 29.22 13.41 -6.13
C GLU A 171 29.85 12.41 -7.11
N ALA A 172 29.04 11.81 -7.99
CA ALA A 172 29.53 10.90 -9.01
C ALA A 172 30.50 11.61 -9.99
N GLU A 173 30.17 12.82 -10.43
CA GLU A 173 31.03 13.61 -11.32
C GLU A 173 32.36 13.99 -10.67
N LYS A 174 32.36 14.40 -9.39
CA LYS A 174 33.60 14.67 -8.63
C LYS A 174 34.48 13.42 -8.50
N ALA A 175 33.87 12.25 -8.24
CA ALA A 175 34.60 11.00 -8.18
C ALA A 175 35.18 10.59 -9.54
N ALA A 176 34.41 10.74 -10.62
CA ALA A 176 34.86 10.49 -11.98
C ALA A 176 36.03 11.41 -12.37
N GLU A 177 35.97 12.69 -12.02
CA GLU A 177 37.05 13.65 -12.30
C GLU A 177 38.34 13.31 -11.54
N ARG A 178 38.23 12.88 -10.28
CA ARG A 178 39.38 12.40 -9.51
C ARG A 178 40.05 11.20 -10.19
N LEU A 179 39.26 10.23 -10.67
CA LEU A 179 39.79 9.05 -11.36
C LEU A 179 40.46 9.40 -12.69
N ARG A 180 39.87 10.32 -13.48
CA ARG A 180 40.50 10.84 -14.72
C ARG A 180 41.85 11.49 -14.43
N LYS A 181 41.92 12.35 -13.42
CA LYS A 181 43.16 13.07 -13.06
C LYS A 181 44.22 12.15 -12.46
N THR A 182 43.82 11.16 -11.68
CA THR A 182 44.77 10.30 -10.95
C THR A 182 45.33 9.19 -11.83
N PHE A 183 44.51 8.63 -12.72
CA PHE A 183 44.88 7.42 -13.47
C PHE A 183 44.82 7.60 -14.99
N GLY A 184 44.41 8.76 -15.50
CA GLY A 184 44.26 9.02 -16.94
C GLY A 184 43.10 8.27 -17.58
N TRP A 185 42.20 7.68 -16.77
CA TRP A 185 41.14 6.80 -17.27
C TRP A 185 40.00 7.58 -17.92
N LEU A 186 39.43 7.00 -18.97
CA LEU A 186 38.21 7.49 -19.60
C LEU A 186 36.98 7.00 -18.81
N VAL A 187 36.48 7.84 -17.90
CA VAL A 187 35.34 7.50 -17.02
C VAL A 187 34.07 8.25 -17.45
N TYR A 188 32.98 7.52 -17.67
CA TYR A 188 31.66 8.09 -18.00
C TYR A 188 30.68 7.92 -16.83
N VAL A 189 29.97 8.99 -16.47
CA VAL A 189 28.84 8.95 -15.54
C VAL A 189 27.58 8.69 -16.38
N LYS A 190 26.87 7.59 -16.12
CA LYS A 190 25.57 7.32 -16.73
C LYS A 190 24.49 7.34 -15.66
N ASP A 191 23.30 7.81 -16.05
CA ASP A 191 22.10 7.63 -15.24
C ASP A 191 21.80 6.13 -15.16
N ALA A 192 21.44 5.67 -13.95
CA ALA A 192 21.02 4.28 -13.73
C ALA A 192 19.51 4.14 -13.95
#